data_AF-A0A5R2N797-F1
#
_entry.id   AF-A0A5R2N797-F1
#
_cell.length_a   1.000
_cell.length_b   1.000
_cell.length_c   1.000
_cell.angle_alpha   90.00
_cell.angle_beta   90.00
_cell.angle_gamma   90.00
#
_symmetry.space_group_name_H-M   'P 1'
#
loop_
_entity.id
_entity.type
_entity.pdbx_description
1 polymer ?
#
loop_
_entity_poly.entity_id
_entity_poly.type
_entity_poly.pdbx_seq_one_letter_code
_entity_poly.pdbx_strand_id
1 'polypeptide(L)'
;MTRTDLSRPSPGIDSSYAWMRLAISMLLATIGAVGMWAVVVVLPAVQAEFGVDRAAASMPYTATMVGFAAGNVLVGRAIDRMGYWIPALFSSIALSAGLLLAALSPSIL
;
A
#
# COMPACT_ATOMS: atom_id res chain seq x y z
N MET A 1 34.89 -39.32 -8.30
CA MET A 1 35.23 -38.62 -7.05
C MET A 1 34.44 -37.31 -7.04
N THR A 2 33.22 -37.38 -6.53
CA THR A 2 32.18 -36.35 -6.63
C THR A 2 32.45 -35.30 -5.55
N ARG A 3 32.80 -34.06 -5.93
CA ARG A 3 32.83 -32.95 -4.98
C ARG A 3 31.39 -32.71 -4.52
N THR A 4 31.12 -33.03 -3.27
CA THR A 4 29.95 -32.57 -2.54
C THR A 4 30.09 -31.07 -2.35
N ASP A 5 29.36 -30.30 -3.15
CA ASP A 5 29.15 -28.87 -2.90
C ASP A 5 28.34 -28.74 -1.60
N LEU A 6 29.04 -28.66 -0.47
CA LEU A 6 28.44 -28.32 0.81
C LEU A 6 27.88 -26.91 0.70
N SER A 7 26.57 -26.80 0.48
CA SER A 7 25.81 -25.56 0.63
C SER A 7 26.03 -25.02 2.04
N ARG A 8 27.00 -24.11 2.19
CA ARG A 8 27.24 -23.37 3.42
C ARG A 8 25.91 -22.71 3.82
N PRO A 9 25.42 -22.87 5.07
CA PRO A 9 24.26 -22.13 5.52
C PRO A 9 24.57 -20.64 5.34
N SER A 10 23.81 -19.96 4.48
CA SER A 10 23.99 -18.52 4.24
C SER A 10 23.73 -17.81 5.57
N PRO A 11 24.73 -17.20 6.24
CA PRO A 11 24.60 -16.71 7.62
C PRO A 11 23.59 -15.58 7.82
N GLY A 12 22.90 -15.15 6.76
CA GLY A 12 22.03 -13.97 6.75
C GLY A 12 20.53 -14.23 6.56
N ILE A 13 20.09 -15.44 6.23
CA ILE A 13 18.67 -15.69 5.91
C ILE A 13 17.83 -15.77 7.18
N ASP A 14 18.31 -16.48 8.21
CA ASP A 14 17.67 -16.60 9.53
C ASP A 14 18.37 -15.74 10.60
N SER A 15 18.91 -14.59 10.21
CA SER A 15 19.52 -13.63 11.15
C SER A 15 18.47 -12.80 11.89
N SER A 16 18.79 -12.28 13.07
CA SER A 16 17.95 -11.31 13.80
C SER A 16 17.58 -10.08 12.94
N TYR A 17 18.47 -9.68 12.04
CA TYR A 17 18.21 -8.61 11.07
C TYR A 17 17.12 -8.98 10.05
N ALA A 18 17.09 -10.22 9.58
CA ALA A 18 16.07 -10.70 8.64
C ALA A 18 14.69 -10.75 9.31
N TRP A 19 14.61 -11.24 10.54
CA TRP A 19 13.39 -11.23 11.35
C TRP A 19 12.89 -9.82 11.66
N MET A 20 13.78 -8.89 11.98
CA MET A 20 13.44 -7.47 12.18
C MET A 20 12.82 -6.87 10.91
N ARG A 21 13.45 -7.09 9.75
CA ARG A 21 12.93 -6.62 8.46
C ARG A 21 11.57 -7.23 8.14
N LEU A 22 11.38 -8.52 8.41
CA LEU A 22 10.10 -9.20 8.22
C LEU A 22 9.01 -8.59 9.11
N ALA A 23 9.30 -8.41 10.40
CA ALA A 23 8.36 -7.81 11.35
C ALA A 23 7.94 -6.39 10.93
N ILE A 24 8.91 -5.56 10.53
CA ILE A 24 8.63 -4.21 10.01
C ILE A 24 7.77 -4.29 8.73
N SER A 25 8.13 -5.16 7.79
CA SER A 25 7.39 -5.33 6.53
C SER A 25 5.94 -5.78 6.77
N MET A 26 5.74 -6.69 7.73
CA MET A 26 4.42 -7.17 8.10
C MET A 26 3.59 -6.08 8.78
N LEU A 27 4.19 -5.31 9.67
CA LEU A 27 3.54 -4.17 10.33
C LEU A 27 3.11 -3.11 9.30
N LEU A 28 4.00 -2.74 8.38
CA LEU A 28 3.68 -1.80 7.29
C LEU A 28 2.59 -2.34 6.36
N ALA A 29 2.65 -3.62 5.99
CA ALA A 29 1.62 -4.26 5.17
C ALA A 29 0.26 -4.27 5.87
N THR A 30 0.24 -4.51 7.19
CA THR A 30 -0.98 -4.52 7.99
C THR A 30 -1.61 -3.12 8.03
N ILE A 31 -0.81 -2.09 8.34
CA ILE A 31 -1.29 -0.69 8.37
C ILE A 31 -1.77 -0.27 6.97
N GLY A 32 -1.03 -0.61 5.92
CA GLY A 32 -1.40 -0.30 4.54
C GLY A 32 -2.71 -0.97 4.12
N ALA A 33 -2.95 -2.21 4.55
CA ALA A 33 -4.19 -2.93 4.26
C ALA A 33 -5.42 -2.26 4.90
N VAL A 34 -5.28 -1.66 6.10
CA VAL A 34 -6.39 -0.95 6.77
C VAL A 34 -6.88 0.23 5.92
N GLY A 35 -5.97 0.98 5.30
CA GLY A 35 -6.33 2.12 4.44
C GLY A 35 -7.22 1.72 3.26
N MET A 36 -6.96 0.54 2.67
CA MET A 36 -7.78 0.02 1.56
C MET A 36 -9.21 -0.33 1.99
N TRP A 37 -9.41 -0.79 3.22
CA TRP A 37 -10.73 -1.16 3.75
C TRP A 37 -11.51 0.01 4.34
N ALA A 38 -10.85 1.12 4.65
CA ALA A 38 -11.49 2.29 5.26
C ALA A 38 -12.69 2.82 4.46
N VAL A 39 -12.59 2.82 3.12
CA VAL A 39 -13.66 3.30 2.22
C VAL A 39 -14.95 2.50 2.39
N VAL A 40 -14.85 1.18 2.57
CA VAL A 40 -16.03 0.30 2.74
C VAL A 40 -16.73 0.60 4.06
N VAL A 41 -15.97 0.86 5.12
CA VAL A 41 -16.50 1.16 6.45
C VAL A 41 -17.17 2.55 6.49
N VAL A 42 -16.58 3.51 5.79
CA VAL A 42 -17.05 4.91 5.75
C VAL A 42 -18.23 5.11 4.78
N LEU A 43 -18.46 4.18 3.85
CA LEU A 43 -19.51 4.30 2.83
C LEU A 43 -20.89 4.74 3.39
N PRO A 44 -21.45 4.15 4.47
CA PRO A 44 -22.75 4.55 4.99
C PRO A 44 -22.74 5.98 5.56
N ALA A 45 -21.63 6.40 6.17
CA ALA A 45 -21.48 7.76 6.69
C ALA A 45 -21.43 8.79 5.55
N VAL A 46 -20.68 8.50 4.48
CA VAL A 46 -20.61 9.35 3.28
C VAL A 46 -21.96 9.47 2.57
N GLN A 47 -22.72 8.37 2.47
CA GLN A 47 -24.07 8.42 1.91
C GLN A 47 -25.00 9.32 2.73
N ALA A 48 -24.88 9.31 4.06
CA ALA A 48 -25.68 10.15 4.95
C ALA A 48 -25.25 11.63 4.93
N GLU A 49 -23.95 11.89 4.89
CA GLU A 49 -23.38 13.24 4.90
C GLU A 49 -23.65 13.99 3.59
N PHE A 50 -23.46 13.33 2.45
CA PHE A 50 -23.63 13.95 1.14
C PHE A 50 -25.01 13.70 0.51
N GLY A 51 -25.88 12.92 1.15
CA GLY A 51 -27.23 12.63 0.67
C GLY A 51 -27.29 11.89 -0.67
N VAL A 52 -26.24 11.14 -1.00
CA VAL A 52 -26.05 10.49 -2.31
C VAL A 52 -26.45 9.01 -2.30
N ASP A 53 -26.82 8.50 -3.47
CA ASP A 53 -27.05 7.08 -3.65
C ASP A 53 -25.74 6.26 -3.54
N ARG A 54 -25.88 4.93 -3.47
CA ARG A 54 -24.74 4.03 -3.29
C ARG A 54 -23.81 4.04 -4.51
N ALA A 55 -24.35 4.31 -5.70
CA ALA A 55 -23.58 4.33 -6.93
C ALA A 55 -22.59 5.49 -6.93
N ALA A 56 -23.06 6.71 -6.63
CA ALA A 56 -22.21 7.89 -6.50
C ALA A 56 -21.18 7.74 -5.38
N ALA A 57 -21.58 7.21 -4.21
CA ALA A 57 -20.66 6.96 -3.10
C ALA A 57 -19.56 5.93 -3.40
N SER A 58 -19.73 5.09 -4.44
CA SER A 58 -18.75 4.09 -4.86
C SER A 58 -17.77 4.56 -5.94
N MET A 59 -17.98 5.74 -6.53
CA MET A 59 -17.03 6.30 -7.52
C MET A 59 -15.61 6.51 -6.95
N PRO A 60 -15.42 7.02 -5.72
CA PRO A 60 -14.08 7.14 -5.13
C PRO A 60 -13.35 5.81 -5.00
N TYR A 61 -14.07 4.74 -4.70
CA TYR A 61 -13.50 3.38 -4.67
C TYR A 61 -13.04 2.94 -6.06
N THR A 62 -13.83 3.23 -7.10
CA THR A 62 -13.46 2.93 -8.49
C THR A 62 -12.20 3.70 -8.91
N ALA A 63 -12.13 4.99 -8.60
CA ALA A 63 -10.93 5.81 -8.84
C ALA A 63 -9.70 5.25 -8.11
N THR A 64 -9.89 4.78 -6.86
CA THR A 64 -8.83 4.13 -6.09
C THR A 64 -8.34 2.85 -6.76
N MET A 65 -9.24 2.01 -7.29
CA MET A 65 -8.86 0.79 -8.02
C MET A 65 -8.08 1.08 -9.30
N VAL A 66 -8.45 2.13 -10.05
CA VAL A 66 -7.70 2.58 -11.23
C VAL A 66 -6.31 3.06 -10.82
N GLY A 67 -6.23 3.90 -9.77
CA GLY A 67 -4.96 4.37 -9.20
C GLY A 67 -4.09 3.22 -8.70
N PHE A 68 -4.69 2.20 -8.08
CA PHE A 68 -3.98 1.01 -7.59
C PHE A 68 -3.41 0.18 -8.76
N ALA A 69 -4.18 -0.03 -9.83
CA ALA A 69 -3.71 -0.72 -11.02
C ALA A 69 -2.52 -0.01 -11.68
N ALA A 70 -2.64 1.32 -11.88
CA ALA A 70 -1.55 2.13 -12.42
C ALA A 70 -0.33 2.16 -11.48
N GLY A 71 -0.58 2.32 -10.18
CA GLY A 71 0.43 2.38 -9.13
C GLY A 71 1.26 1.10 -9.05
N ASN A 72 0.65 -0.08 -9.13
CA ASN A 72 1.38 -1.35 -9.13
C ASN A 72 2.40 -1.43 -10.28
N VAL A 73 2.03 -0.98 -11.48
CA VAL A 73 2.92 -1.00 -12.65
C VAL A 73 4.03 0.05 -12.51
N LEU A 74 3.69 1.27 -12.12
CA LEU A 74 4.63 2.39 -12.03
C LEU A 74 5.62 2.22 -10.87
N VAL A 75 5.10 1.95 -9.67
CA VAL A 75 5.89 1.78 -8.45
C VAL A 75 6.67 0.48 -8.50
N GLY A 76 6.09 -0.61 -9.02
CA GLY A 76 6.81 -1.87 -9.22
C GLY A 76 8.04 -1.69 -10.10
N ARG A 77 7.86 -1.02 -11.26
CA ARG A 77 9.00 -0.67 -12.14
C ARG A 77 10.02 0.25 -11.48
N ALA A 78 9.58 1.18 -10.63
CA ALA A 78 10.49 2.07 -9.90
C ALA A 78 11.30 1.31 -8.83
N ILE A 79 10.68 0.36 -8.13
CA ILE A 79 11.35 -0.51 -7.15
C ILE A 79 12.42 -1.35 -7.84
N ASP A 80 12.11 -1.93 -9.01
CA ASP A 80 13.07 -2.76 -9.75
C ASP A 80 14.32 -1.96 -10.20
N ARG A 81 14.17 -0.65 -10.48
CA ARG A 81 15.27 0.19 -10.96
C ARG A 81 16.05 0.90 -9.86
N MET A 82 15.38 1.41 -8.84
CA MET A 82 15.96 2.33 -7.85
C MET A 82 16.02 1.71 -6.44
N GLY A 83 15.54 0.48 -6.27
CA GLY A 83 15.38 -0.17 -4.98
C GLY A 83 14.11 0.27 -4.24
N TYR A 84 13.84 -0.36 -3.10
CA TYR A 84 12.58 -0.21 -2.36
C TYR A 84 12.38 1.16 -1.68
N TRP A 85 13.44 1.73 -1.09
CA TRP A 85 13.30 2.84 -0.13
C TRP A 85 12.77 4.14 -0.74
N ILE A 86 13.27 4.53 -1.93
CA ILE A 86 12.87 5.79 -2.57
C ILE A 86 11.40 5.74 -3.03
N PRO A 87 10.96 4.71 -3.79
CA PRO A 87 9.55 4.57 -4.17
C PRO A 87 8.62 4.44 -2.96
N ALA A 88 9.03 3.73 -1.90
CA ALA A 88 8.23 3.59 -0.69
C ALA A 88 8.00 4.94 0.01
N LEU A 89 9.05 5.76 0.16
CA LEU A 89 8.93 7.08 0.80
C LEU A 89 8.00 8.01 0.00
N PHE A 90 8.18 8.07 -1.32
CA PHE A 90 7.32 8.87 -2.19
C PHE A 90 5.86 8.41 -2.13
N SER A 91 5.63 7.09 -2.14
CA SER A 91 4.29 6.51 -2.07
C SER A 91 3.61 6.84 -0.74
N SER A 92 4.34 6.75 0.38
CA SER A 92 3.83 7.12 1.71
C SER A 92 3.44 8.60 1.79
N ILE A 93 4.29 9.49 1.29
CA ILE A 93 3.99 10.95 1.29
C ILE A 93 2.78 11.24 0.41
N ALA A 94 2.71 10.65 -0.79
CA ALA A 94 1.58 10.83 -1.69
C ALA A 94 0.26 10.33 -1.07
N LEU A 95 0.29 9.18 -0.39
CA LEU A 95 -0.86 8.64 0.35
C LEU A 95 -1.31 9.57 1.47
N SER A 96 -0.38 10.03 2.32
CA SER A 96 -0.70 10.96 3.41
C SER A 96 -1.28 12.27 2.89
N ALA A 97 -0.70 12.84 1.83
CA ALA A 97 -1.22 14.05 1.20
C ALA A 97 -2.62 13.82 0.61
N GLY A 98 -2.84 12.69 -0.08
CA GLY A 98 -4.14 12.34 -0.66
C GLY A 98 -5.24 12.21 0.41
N LEU A 99 -4.94 11.57 1.54
CA LEU A 99 -5.88 11.45 2.66
C LEU A 99 -6.21 12.81 3.30
N LEU A 100 -5.21 13.68 3.47
CA LEU A 100 -5.43 15.04 3.99
C LEU A 100 -6.27 15.88 3.03
N LEU A 101 -6.01 15.80 1.72
CA LEU A 101 -6.80 16.49 0.71
C LEU A 101 -8.24 15.96 0.68
N ALA A 102 -8.43 14.65 0.80
CA ALA A 102 -9.77 14.05 0.88
C ALA A 102 -10.55 14.56 2.11
N ALA A 103 -9.89 14.69 3.26
CA ALA A 103 -10.52 15.22 4.47
C ALA A 103 -10.94 16.70 4.37
N LEU A 104 -10.33 17.46 3.45
CA LEU A 104 -10.65 18.85 3.18
C LEU A 104 -11.64 19.03 2.02
N SER A 105 -12.03 17.94 1.33
CA SER A 105 -12.85 18.02 0.12
C SER A 105 -14.30 18.38 0.47
N PRO A 106 -14.88 19.43 -0.14
CA PRO A 106 -16.29 19.78 0.06
C PRO A 106 -17.23 18.96 -0.84
N SER A 107 -16.69 18.17 -1.78
CA SER A 107 -17.44 17.38 -2.75
C SER A 107 -16.90 15.95 -2.86
N ILE A 108 -17.78 15.04 -3.30
CA ILE A 108 -17.46 13.63 -3.57
C ILE A 108 -16.92 13.39 -4.99
N LEU A 109 -17.12 14.38 -5.88
CA LEU A 109 -16.54 14.49 -7.22
C LEU A 109 -15.34 15.44 -7.18
#